data_AF-A0A7Z1PYI2-F1
#
_entry.id   AF-A0A7Z1PYI2-F1
#
_cell.length_a   1.000
_cell.length_b   1.000
_cell.length_c   1.000
_cell.angle_alpha   90.00
_cell.angle_beta   90.00
_cell.angle_gamma   90.00
#
_symmetry.space_group_name_H-M   'P 1'
#
loop_
_entity.id
_entity.type
_entity.pdbx_description
1 polymer ?
#
loop_
_entity_poly.entity_id
_entity_poly.type
_entity_poly.pdbx_seq_one_letter_code
_entity_poly.pdbx_strand_id
1 'polypeptide(L)' 'VVSPRPLRIGEQTAALWIAPYIDSQDVYHQPSAVFFVIKPSAWGKPRVN' A
#
# COMPACT_ATOMS: atom_id res chain seq x y z
N VAL A 1 22.55 -29.39 3.20
CA VAL A 1 22.20 -28.38 2.16
C VAL A 1 21.14 -27.46 2.76
N VAL A 2 21.41 -26.15 2.87
CA VAL A 2 20.39 -25.20 3.34
C VAL A 2 19.39 -24.99 2.20
N SER A 3 18.13 -25.39 2.40
CA SER A 3 17.08 -25.10 1.42
C SER A 3 16.87 -23.59 1.36
N PRO A 4 16.99 -22.95 0.19
CA PRO A 4 16.93 -21.51 0.11
C PRO A 4 15.49 -21.06 0.41
N ARG A 5 15.30 -20.29 1.50
CA ARG A 5 13.98 -19.84 1.95
C ARG A 5 13.41 -18.82 0.95
N PRO A 6 12.14 -18.95 0.52
CA PRO A 6 11.50 -17.96 -0.35
C PRO A 6 11.58 -16.55 0.23
N LEU A 7 11.84 -15.56 -0.61
CA LEU A 7 11.88 -14.16 -0.19
C LEU A 7 10.46 -13.59 -0.21
N ARG A 8 10.00 -12.97 0.89
CA ARG A 8 8.76 -12.18 0.82
C ARG A 8 9.06 -10.84 0.17
N ILE A 9 8.42 -10.57 -0.96
CA ILE A 9 8.40 -9.27 -1.61
C ILE A 9 7.20 -8.52 -1.04
N GLY A 10 7.46 -7.36 -0.41
CA GLY A 10 6.42 -6.49 0.15
C GLY A 10 5.48 -5.96 -0.92
N GLU A 11 4.28 -5.59 -0.50
CA GLU A 11 3.34 -4.87 -1.36
C GLU A 11 3.82 -3.46 -1.67
N GLN A 12 3.39 -2.95 -2.82
CA GLN A 12 3.56 -1.54 -3.16
C GLN A 12 2.21 -0.85 -3.00
N THR A 13 2.20 0.26 -2.28
CA THR A 13 1.01 1.08 -2.06
C THR A 13 1.12 2.41 -2.80
N ALA A 14 -0.01 2.92 -3.26
CA ALA A 14 -0.16 4.31 -3.67
C ALA A 14 -0.95 5.09 -2.61
N ALA A 15 -0.76 6.40 -2.58
CA ALA A 15 -1.51 7.32 -1.75
C ALA A 15 -2.32 8.27 -2.64
N LEU A 16 -3.58 8.48 -2.29
CA LEU A 16 -4.43 9.52 -2.89
C LEU A 16 -4.72 10.57 -1.82
N TRP A 17 -4.33 11.81 -2.10
CA TRP A 17 -4.67 12.95 -1.26
C TRP A 17 -6.09 13.42 -1.58
N ILE A 18 -6.85 13.72 -0.52
CA ILE A 18 -8.21 14.24 -0.61
C ILE A 18 -8.18 15.65 -0.01
N ALA A 19 -8.51 16.63 -0.86
CA ALA A 19 -8.67 18.02 -0.46
C ALA A 19 -9.77 18.16 0.59
N PRO A 20 -9.72 19.18 1.46
CA PRO A 20 -10.85 19.49 2.33
C PRO A 20 -12.08 19.88 1.50
N TYR A 21 -13.26 19.48 1.94
CA TYR A 21 -14.53 19.80 1.28
C TYR A 21 -15.68 19.88 2.28
N ILE A 22 -16.78 20.47 1.85
CA ILE A 22 -18.07 20.48 2.55
C ILE A 22 -19.03 19.59 1.75
N ASP A 23 -19.74 18.70 2.41
CA ASP A 23 -20.69 17.80 1.76
C ASP A 23 -22.11 18.39 1.65
N SER A 24 -23.06 17.62 1.14
CA SER A 24 -24.44 18.06 0.97
C SER A 24 -25.23 18.22 2.28
N GLN A 25 -24.63 17.89 3.43
CA GLN A 25 -25.21 18.06 4.76
C GLN A 25 -24.52 19.21 5.52
N ASP A 26 -23.75 20.05 4.82
CA ASP A 26 -22.95 21.15 5.38
C ASP A 26 -21.89 20.69 6.40
N VAL A 27 -21.44 19.43 6.32
CA VAL A 27 -20.38 18.91 7.20
C VAL A 27 -19.01 19.19 6.58
N TYR A 28 -18.11 19.78 7.36
CA TYR A 28 -16.71 19.99 6.97
C TYR A 28 -15.89 18.70 7.13
N HIS A 29 -15.25 18.27 6.04
CA HIS A 29 -14.32 17.15 6.02
C HIS A 29 -12.88 17.65 5.97
N GLN A 30 -12.07 17.23 6.93
CA GLN A 30 -10.65 17.58 7.02
C GLN A 30 -9.85 16.95 5.86
N PRO A 31 -8.71 17.56 5.46
CA PRO A 31 -7.82 16.94 4.49
C PRO A 31 -7.38 15.55 4.97
N SER A 32 -7.34 14.60 4.04
CA SER A 32 -7.01 13.21 4.36
C SER A 32 -6.25 12.54 3.23
N ALA A 33 -5.75 11.34 3.49
CA ALA A 33 -5.15 10.48 2.48
C ALA A 33 -5.66 9.06 2.63
N VAL A 34 -5.94 8.41 1.49
CA VAL A 34 -6.25 6.98 1.44
C VAL A 34 -5.10 6.24 0.79
N PHE A 35 -4.80 5.05 1.32
CA PHE A 35 -3.74 4.18 0.82
C PHE A 35 -4.35 2.91 0.25
N PHE A 36 -3.83 2.46 -0.88
CA PHE A 36 -4.27 1.22 -1.51
C PHE A 36 -3.10 0.47 -2.14
N VAL A 37 -3.20 -0.85 -2.15
CA VAL A 37 -2.21 -1.74 -2.76
C VAL A 37 -2.32 -1.64 -4.29
N ILE A 38 -1.25 -1.20 -4.95
CA ILE A 38 -1.12 -1.20 -6.41
C ILE A 38 -0.36 -2.42 -6.93
N LYS A 39 0.46 -3.04 -6.07
CA LYS A 39 1.11 -4.31 -6.36
C LYS A 39 1.01 -5.22 -5.13
N PRO A 40 0.29 -6.34 -5.21
CA PRO A 40 0.19 -7.28 -4.11
C PRO A 40 1.55 -7.84 -3.71
N SER A 41 1.68 -8.17 -2.43
CA SER A 41 2.86 -8.90 -1.94
C SER A 41 2.93 -10.30 -2.57
N ALA A 42 4.15 -10.79 -2.79
CA ALA A 42 4.37 -12.07 -3.44
C ALA A 42 5.58 -12.80 -2.85
N TRP A 43 5.61 -14.12 -3.01
CA TRP A 43 6.82 -14.90 -2.76
C TRP A 43 7.73 -14.82 -3.99
N GLY A 44 8.96 -14.37 -3.76
CA GLY A 44 10.03 -14.29 -4.74
C GLY A 44 11.06 -15.40 -4.59
N LYS A 45 11.96 -15.47 -5.57
CA LYS A 45 13.12 -16.36 -5.49
C LYS A 45 13.98 -15.99 -4.27
N PRO A 46 14.55 -16.97 -3.57
CA PRO A 46 15.53 -16.71 -2.53
C PRO A 46 16.69 -15.86 -3.06
N ARG A 47 17.21 -14.93 -2.26
CA ARG A 47 18.46 -14.23 -2.59
C ARG A 47 19.60 -15.24 -2.47
N VAL A 48 20.30 -15.49 -3.58
CA VAL A 48 21.58 -16.20 -3.58
C VAL A 48 22.64 -15.11 -3.46
N ASN A 49 23.39 -15.10 -2.36
CA ASN A 49 24.53 -14.21 -2.17
C ASN A 49 25.74 -14.74 -2.94
#